data_AF-A0A3Q7QF92-F1
#
_entry.id   AF-A0A3Q7QF92-F1
#
_cell.length_a   1.000
_cell.length_b   1.000
_cell.length_c   1.000
_cell.angle_alpha   90.00
_cell.angle_beta   90.00
_cell.angle_gamma   90.00
#
_symmetry.space_group_name_H-M   'P 1'
#
loop_
_entity.id
_entity.type
_entity.pdbx_description
1 polymer ?
#
loop_
_entity_poly.entity_id
_entity_poly.type
_entity_poly.pdbx_seq_one_letter_code
_entity_poly.pdbx_strand_id
1 'polypeptide(L)'
;MAPAGKERQTTRGAAGQQRRGRLRAPSSARPRLTYKPGPPAAARGLQPHRGAASGAACVISARPSARGAQRARVHFRPRPPEGSGRVTFCRLRTHQWCFILFNVILFHALLFGADFMEEYFLHTLPYVDMKVLEIKDKARKLNVEPLRSNISKYYILSQSEVCKGKNIFLLSLIFSSPGNGTRRDLIRKTWGNVTSVQGHHILTLFALGMPVLVTTQREIDKESHKNNDIIEGIFLDSSENQTLKIITMMQWAVTFCPNALFILKVDEEMFVNLPSVVDYLLNLKEHFEDIYLGRVIHQDTPNRDPNNQEFVPFSEYPEKYYPDYCSREAFIMSQDVARMMYVVFKEVPIMVPADVFVGICAKAIGLIPIHSSRFSGKKHIRYNRCCYKFIFTSSETTDAEMPLAWKEISIGKECTLFETYYGLISCKLLTYLDSFKRFHMSTMKNNGMYFGD
;
A
#
# COMPACT_ATOMS: atom_id res chain seq x y z
N MET A 1 -15.44 -56.70 -28.82
CA MET A 1 -16.22 -56.05 -29.90
C MET A 1 -15.94 -54.56 -29.86
N ALA A 2 -15.09 -54.07 -30.77
CA ALA A 2 -15.15 -52.68 -31.27
C ALA A 2 -16.10 -52.68 -32.51
N PRO A 3 -16.34 -51.57 -33.26
CA PRO A 3 -15.78 -50.22 -33.15
C PRO A 3 -16.75 -49.04 -33.52
N ALA A 4 -16.21 -47.82 -33.37
CA ALA A 4 -16.21 -46.65 -34.26
C ALA A 4 -17.40 -46.27 -35.19
N GLY A 5 -17.64 -44.95 -35.28
CA GLY A 5 -18.32 -44.32 -36.42
C GLY A 5 -18.20 -42.79 -36.41
N LYS A 6 -17.19 -42.26 -37.12
CA LYS A 6 -17.10 -40.86 -37.60
C LYS A 6 -18.05 -40.69 -38.79
N GLU A 7 -18.66 -39.52 -38.96
CA GLU A 7 -18.82 -38.98 -40.31
C GLU A 7 -18.80 -37.45 -40.36
N ARG A 8 -17.94 -36.95 -41.26
CA ARG A 8 -17.83 -35.59 -41.78
C ARG A 8 -18.84 -35.46 -42.92
N GLN A 9 -19.46 -34.29 -43.07
CA GLN A 9 -19.93 -33.83 -44.39
C GLN A 9 -19.25 -32.52 -44.78
N THR A 10 -18.68 -32.56 -45.97
CA THR A 10 -18.07 -31.51 -46.78
C THR A 10 -19.01 -31.12 -47.91
N THR A 11 -19.13 -29.82 -48.22
CA THR A 11 -19.34 -29.28 -49.59
C THR A 11 -18.83 -27.82 -49.59
N ARG A 12 -17.69 -27.52 -50.23
CA ARG A 12 -17.47 -27.08 -51.63
C ARG A 12 -18.13 -25.74 -52.02
N GLY A 13 -17.39 -24.65 -51.83
CA GLY A 13 -16.73 -23.83 -52.87
C GLY A 13 -17.53 -23.21 -54.02
N ALA A 14 -17.39 -21.88 -54.19
CA ALA A 14 -17.25 -21.23 -55.49
C ALA A 14 -16.50 -19.89 -55.35
N ALA A 15 -15.57 -19.67 -56.27
CA ALA A 15 -14.66 -18.53 -56.37
C ALA A 15 -15.30 -17.30 -57.04
N GLY A 16 -14.80 -16.11 -56.72
CA GLY A 16 -15.11 -14.86 -57.41
C GLY A 16 -13.96 -13.86 -57.24
N GLN A 17 -13.45 -13.36 -58.37
CA GLN A 17 -12.11 -12.82 -58.57
C GLN A 17 -12.07 -11.27 -58.54
N GLN A 18 -10.98 -10.74 -57.97
CA GLN A 18 -10.34 -9.41 -58.13
C GLN A 18 -11.07 -8.29 -58.89
N ARG A 19 -11.20 -7.12 -58.21
CA ARG A 19 -10.89 -5.81 -58.82
C ARG A 19 -10.05 -4.94 -57.87
N ARG A 20 -8.89 -4.52 -58.39
CA ARG A 20 -7.97 -3.53 -57.81
C ARG A 20 -8.63 -2.15 -57.78
N GLY A 21 -8.67 -1.51 -56.62
CA GLY A 21 -8.93 -0.09 -56.45
C GLY A 21 -7.86 0.52 -55.56
N ARG A 22 -6.92 1.26 -56.16
CA ARG A 22 -5.97 2.14 -55.46
C ARG A 22 -6.77 3.27 -54.80
N LEU A 23 -6.72 3.38 -53.47
CA LEU A 23 -7.13 4.59 -52.75
C LEU A 23 -5.88 5.30 -52.22
N ARG A 24 -5.77 6.56 -52.66
CA ARG A 24 -4.69 7.50 -52.36
C ARG A 24 -4.71 7.90 -50.89
N ALA A 25 -3.52 7.98 -50.30
CA ALA A 25 -3.27 8.62 -49.02
C ALA A 25 -3.61 10.12 -49.08
N PRO A 26 -4.27 10.70 -48.07
CA PRO A 26 -4.32 12.14 -47.90
C PRO A 26 -3.07 12.62 -47.17
N SER A 27 -2.24 13.38 -47.89
CA SER A 27 -1.20 14.22 -47.32
C SER A 27 -1.85 15.39 -46.58
N SER A 28 -1.72 15.47 -45.26
CA SER A 28 -1.95 16.71 -44.53
C SER A 28 -0.63 17.19 -43.95
N ALA A 29 0.00 18.12 -44.68
CA ALA A 29 1.11 18.91 -44.19
C ALA A 29 0.67 19.71 -42.96
N ARG A 30 1.31 19.46 -41.81
CA ARG A 30 1.26 20.40 -40.67
C ARG A 30 2.40 21.43 -40.84
N PRO A 31 2.14 22.74 -40.71
CA PRO A 31 3.19 23.73 -40.79
C PRO A 31 4.15 23.59 -39.60
N ARG A 32 5.45 23.57 -39.89
CA ARG A 32 6.51 23.81 -38.90
C ARG A 32 6.37 25.24 -38.39
N LEU A 33 6.05 25.41 -37.11
CA LEU A 33 6.30 26.66 -36.39
C LEU A 33 7.81 26.75 -36.14
N THR A 34 8.49 27.54 -36.96
CA THR A 34 9.86 27.98 -36.74
C THR A 34 9.87 29.08 -35.68
N TYR A 35 10.39 28.77 -34.49
CA TYR A 35 10.68 29.78 -33.48
C TYR A 35 11.92 30.56 -33.92
N LYS A 36 11.74 31.79 -34.39
CA LYS A 36 12.85 32.74 -34.62
C LYS A 36 13.27 33.34 -33.28
N PRO A 37 14.56 33.31 -32.89
CA PRO A 37 15.06 34.11 -31.78
C PRO A 37 15.02 35.60 -32.18
N GLY A 38 14.39 36.44 -31.35
CA GLY A 38 14.48 37.89 -31.48
C GLY A 38 15.86 38.44 -31.10
N PRO A 39 16.24 39.63 -31.59
CA PRO A 39 17.57 40.22 -31.39
C PRO A 39 17.78 40.71 -29.94
N PRO A 40 19.04 40.84 -29.49
CA PRO A 40 19.35 41.26 -28.13
C PRO A 40 19.11 42.76 -27.96
N ALA A 41 18.27 43.14 -27.00
CA ALA A 41 18.10 44.53 -26.60
C ALA A 41 19.16 44.90 -25.55
N ALA A 42 19.91 45.95 -25.88
CA ALA A 42 21.03 46.48 -25.12
C ALA A 42 20.64 47.06 -23.75
N ALA A 43 21.62 47.01 -22.85
CA ALA A 43 21.62 47.54 -21.51
C ALA A 43 21.31 49.05 -21.45
N ARG A 44 20.46 49.43 -20.51
CA ARG A 44 20.48 50.75 -19.87
C ARG A 44 20.43 50.55 -18.36
N GLY A 45 21.50 50.97 -17.70
CA GLY A 45 21.63 50.94 -16.26
C GLY A 45 20.69 51.91 -15.57
N LEU A 46 20.24 51.52 -14.38
CA LEU A 46 19.74 52.40 -13.34
C LEU A 46 20.11 51.83 -11.98
N GLN A 47 20.59 52.74 -11.13
CA GLN A 47 21.26 52.53 -9.84
C GLN A 47 20.38 51.83 -8.77
N PRO A 48 21.00 51.22 -7.75
CA PRO A 48 20.28 50.49 -6.71
C PRO A 48 19.72 51.44 -5.64
N HIS A 49 18.40 51.43 -5.46
CA HIS A 49 17.76 51.93 -4.24
C HIS A 49 18.05 50.96 -3.07
N ARG A 50 18.70 51.50 -2.03
CA ARG A 50 18.91 50.83 -0.74
C ARG A 50 17.56 50.58 -0.05
N GLY A 51 17.09 49.34 -0.07
CA GLY A 51 16.08 48.83 0.85
C GLY A 51 16.77 48.16 2.04
N ALA A 52 16.60 48.73 3.23
CA ALA A 52 17.21 48.25 4.47
C ALA A 52 16.70 46.85 4.84
N ALA A 53 17.60 45.86 4.82
CA ALA A 53 17.39 44.57 5.46
C ALA A 53 17.57 44.73 6.98
N SER A 54 16.49 44.62 7.75
CA SER A 54 16.57 44.47 9.21
C SER A 54 16.97 43.03 9.54
N GLY A 55 18.27 42.75 9.52
CA GLY A 55 18.83 41.55 10.13
C GLY A 55 18.77 41.67 11.66
N ALA A 56 18.01 40.80 12.31
CA ALA A 56 18.13 40.61 13.75
C ALA A 56 19.41 39.81 14.04
N ALA A 57 20.52 40.51 14.27
CA ALA A 57 21.73 39.91 14.83
C ALA A 57 21.59 39.84 16.36
N CYS A 58 21.53 38.62 16.91
CA CYS A 58 21.59 38.41 18.34
C CYS A 58 23.07 38.31 18.76
N VAL A 59 23.64 39.43 19.25
CA VAL A 59 24.98 39.47 19.82
C VAL A 59 24.87 39.19 21.32
N ILE A 60 25.43 38.05 21.78
CA ILE A 60 25.71 37.83 23.20
C ILE A 60 26.98 38.64 23.52
N SER A 61 26.83 39.78 24.20
CA SER A 61 27.95 40.57 24.71
C SER A 61 28.04 40.43 26.23
N ALA A 62 29.05 39.72 26.71
CA ALA A 62 29.56 39.87 28.07
C ALA A 62 30.67 40.92 28.04
N ARG A 63 30.49 42.06 28.71
CA ARG A 63 31.55 43.05 28.94
C ARG A 63 32.17 42.85 30.33
N PRO A 64 33.50 42.78 30.48
CA PRO A 64 34.16 43.08 31.74
C PRO A 64 34.45 44.59 31.81
N SER A 65 34.05 45.23 32.91
CA SER A 65 34.39 46.62 33.20
C SER A 65 35.65 46.65 34.08
N ALA A 66 36.73 47.22 33.55
CA ALA A 66 37.89 47.61 34.33
C ALA A 66 37.96 49.14 34.42
N ARG A 67 38.06 49.69 35.64
CA ARG A 67 38.84 50.88 35.99
C ARG A 67 38.74 51.20 37.49
N GLY A 68 39.88 51.55 38.06
CA GLY A 68 39.98 52.59 39.09
C GLY A 68 40.08 52.12 40.54
N ALA A 69 41.30 52.11 41.06
CA ALA A 69 41.60 51.95 42.48
C ALA A 69 41.24 53.22 43.27
N GLN A 70 40.53 53.06 44.39
CA GLN A 70 40.68 53.92 45.57
C GLN A 70 40.21 53.18 46.82
N ARG A 71 41.10 53.13 47.82
CA ARG A 71 40.91 52.51 49.14
C ARG A 71 39.88 53.30 49.95
N ALA A 72 38.82 52.64 50.42
CA ALA A 72 38.09 53.04 51.62
C ALA A 72 37.44 51.79 52.28
N ARG A 73 37.43 51.80 53.62
CA ARG A 73 37.19 50.67 54.54
C ARG A 73 35.84 49.98 54.40
N VAL A 74 35.88 48.68 54.70
CA VAL A 74 34.79 47.71 54.85
C VAL A 74 33.78 48.14 55.92
N HIS A 75 32.48 48.12 55.59
CA HIS A 75 31.41 47.86 56.55
C HIS A 75 30.32 46.99 55.91
N PHE A 76 30.14 45.78 56.45
CA PHE A 76 29.13 44.79 56.07
C PHE A 76 27.72 45.21 56.51
N ARG A 77 26.74 45.14 55.60
CA ARG A 77 25.31 44.86 55.91
C ARG A 77 24.71 44.00 54.79
N PRO A 78 23.92 42.95 55.09
CA PRO A 78 23.38 42.04 54.08
C PRO A 78 22.05 42.57 53.49
N ARG A 79 21.82 42.32 52.19
CA ARG A 79 20.49 42.38 51.53
C ARG A 79 20.28 41.10 50.69
N PRO A 80 19.02 40.65 50.52
CA PRO A 80 18.67 39.25 50.27
C PRO A 80 18.80 38.85 48.79
N PRO A 81 18.72 37.55 48.45
CA PRO A 81 18.84 37.11 47.07
C PRO A 81 17.50 37.28 46.35
N GLU A 82 17.42 38.20 45.39
CA GLU A 82 16.33 38.24 44.41
C GLU A 82 16.89 38.36 43.01
N GLY A 83 16.49 37.43 42.15
CA GLY A 83 16.89 37.42 40.75
C GLY A 83 16.49 36.16 40.01
N SER A 84 15.24 35.74 40.16
CA SER A 84 14.59 34.76 39.29
C SER A 84 14.75 35.18 37.82
N GLY A 85 15.39 34.34 37.01
CA GLY A 85 15.51 34.54 35.57
C GLY A 85 14.13 34.53 34.90
N ARG A 86 13.57 35.72 34.64
CA ARG A 86 12.37 35.88 33.81
C ARG A 86 12.72 35.59 32.35
N VAL A 87 12.23 34.47 31.83
CA VAL A 87 12.15 34.23 30.38
C VAL A 87 11.17 35.24 29.80
N THR A 88 11.69 36.21 29.03
CA THR A 88 10.88 37.20 28.33
C THR A 88 10.55 36.67 26.93
N PHE A 89 9.30 36.28 26.71
CA PHE A 89 8.81 35.97 25.38
C PHE A 89 8.82 37.26 24.53
N CYS A 90 9.51 37.23 23.39
CA CYS A 90 9.49 38.35 22.44
C CYS A 90 8.05 38.61 21.97
N ARG A 91 7.58 39.86 22.12
CA ARG A 91 6.29 40.31 21.55
C ARG A 91 6.42 40.38 20.03
N LEU A 92 6.05 39.31 19.34
CA LEU A 92 5.92 39.26 17.89
C LEU A 92 4.82 40.24 17.42
N ARG A 93 5.09 40.96 16.33
CA ARG A 93 4.10 41.86 15.70
C ARG A 93 3.05 41.05 14.91
N THR A 94 1.86 41.61 14.69
CA THR A 94 0.75 40.93 13.99
C THR A 94 1.16 40.33 12.64
N HIS A 95 1.96 41.03 11.83
CA HIS A 95 2.42 40.50 10.54
C HIS A 95 3.35 39.27 10.67
N GLN A 96 4.14 39.20 11.75
CA GLN A 96 5.03 38.06 12.01
C GLN A 96 4.21 36.84 12.44
N TRP A 97 3.18 37.04 13.27
CA TRP A 97 2.22 35.98 13.59
C TRP A 97 1.48 35.47 12.35
N CYS A 98 1.03 36.37 11.47
CA CYS A 98 0.37 35.99 10.23
C CYS A 98 1.31 35.19 9.31
N PHE A 99 2.57 35.60 9.20
CA PHE A 99 3.58 34.87 8.42
C PHE A 99 3.85 33.48 8.99
N ILE A 100 4.04 33.36 10.31
CA ILE A 100 4.24 32.06 10.97
C ILE A 100 3.03 31.16 10.74
N LEU A 101 1.81 31.69 10.99
CA LEU A 101 0.57 30.93 10.80
C LEU A 101 0.42 30.45 9.35
N PHE A 102 0.68 31.32 8.37
CA PHE A 102 0.62 30.95 6.95
C PHE A 102 1.58 29.80 6.62
N ASN A 103 2.84 29.88 7.09
CA ASN A 103 3.82 28.82 6.83
C ASN A 103 3.45 27.51 7.55
N VAL A 104 2.89 27.59 8.75
CA VAL A 104 2.37 26.40 9.47
C VAL A 104 1.22 25.78 8.68
N ILE A 105 0.25 26.56 8.22
CA ILE A 105 -0.87 26.05 7.41
C ILE A 105 -0.36 25.44 6.11
N LEU A 106 0.55 26.13 5.41
CA LEU A 106 1.14 25.64 4.16
C LEU A 106 1.91 24.33 4.38
N PHE A 107 2.71 24.23 5.46
CA PHE A 107 3.40 22.99 5.80
C PHE A 107 2.42 21.83 6.01
N HIS A 108 1.30 22.05 6.71
CA HIS A 108 0.28 21.03 6.91
C HIS A 108 -0.45 20.66 5.62
N ALA A 109 -0.78 21.65 4.80
CA ALA A 109 -1.40 21.44 3.50
C ALA A 109 -0.48 20.64 2.57
N LEU A 110 0.83 20.89 2.58
CA LEU A 110 1.79 20.11 1.79
C LEU A 110 2.01 18.71 2.39
N LEU A 111 2.09 18.61 3.70
CA LEU A 111 2.39 17.35 4.37
C LEU A 111 1.20 16.39 4.30
N PHE A 112 -0.02 16.84 4.62
CA PHE A 112 -1.24 16.01 4.70
C PHE A 112 -2.19 16.20 3.51
N GLY A 113 -2.10 17.31 2.78
CA GLY A 113 -3.02 17.58 1.68
C GLY A 113 -2.97 16.53 0.59
N ALA A 114 -1.81 15.87 0.37
CA ALA A 114 -1.74 14.73 -0.54
C ALA A 114 -2.67 13.57 -0.09
N ASP A 115 -2.71 13.21 1.21
CA ASP A 115 -3.59 12.12 1.67
C ASP A 115 -5.05 12.54 1.58
N PHE A 116 -5.37 13.79 1.95
CA PHE A 116 -6.74 14.30 1.86
C PHE A 116 -7.22 14.35 0.40
N MET A 117 -6.35 14.75 -0.52
CA MET A 117 -6.64 14.75 -1.95
C MET A 117 -6.70 13.33 -2.51
N GLU A 118 -5.82 12.41 -2.09
CA GLU A 118 -5.89 10.98 -2.44
C GLU A 118 -7.26 10.40 -2.02
N GLU A 119 -7.70 10.67 -0.79
CA GLU A 119 -8.97 10.14 -0.28
C GLU A 119 -10.20 10.80 -0.94
N TYR A 120 -10.13 12.09 -1.28
CA TYR A 120 -11.23 12.80 -1.94
C TYR A 120 -11.36 12.47 -3.44
N PHE A 121 -10.25 12.43 -4.19
CA PHE A 121 -10.29 12.22 -5.65
C PHE A 121 -10.59 10.77 -6.05
N LEU A 122 -10.38 9.80 -5.17
CA LEU A 122 -10.66 8.40 -5.44
C LEU A 122 -12.13 8.01 -5.21
N HIS A 123 -12.98 8.95 -4.80
CA HIS A 123 -14.43 8.75 -4.79
C HIS A 123 -15.00 8.79 -6.22
N THR A 124 -14.99 7.64 -6.88
CA THR A 124 -15.83 7.40 -8.05
C THR A 124 -17.19 6.84 -7.63
N LEU A 125 -18.26 7.20 -8.34
CA LEU A 125 -19.60 6.68 -8.07
C LEU A 125 -19.72 5.25 -8.61
N PRO A 126 -20.31 4.30 -7.86
CA PRO A 126 -20.48 2.93 -8.30
C PRO A 126 -21.34 2.86 -9.57
N TYR A 127 -20.83 2.14 -10.57
CA TYR A 127 -21.52 1.89 -11.83
C TYR A 127 -22.22 0.53 -11.75
N VAL A 128 -23.55 0.54 -11.72
CA VAL A 128 -24.35 -0.70 -11.66
C VAL A 128 -24.76 -1.10 -13.08
N ASP A 129 -24.17 -2.18 -13.58
CA ASP A 129 -24.50 -2.82 -14.85
C ASP A 129 -25.31 -4.11 -14.60
N MET A 130 -26.18 -4.50 -15.53
CA MET A 130 -26.89 -5.78 -15.51
C MET A 130 -25.92 -6.97 -15.38
N LYS A 131 -24.73 -6.88 -16.00
CA LYS A 131 -23.68 -7.91 -15.86
C LYS A 131 -23.23 -8.08 -14.40
N VAL A 132 -23.10 -6.97 -13.66
CA VAL A 132 -22.69 -6.98 -12.25
C VAL A 132 -23.75 -7.66 -11.39
N LEU A 133 -25.04 -7.39 -11.64
CA LEU A 133 -26.14 -8.06 -10.95
C LEU A 133 -26.18 -9.56 -11.20
N GLU A 134 -25.89 -10.01 -12.44
CA GLU A 134 -25.78 -11.43 -12.76
C GLU A 134 -24.62 -12.09 -12.01
N ILE A 135 -23.47 -11.43 -11.92
CA ILE A 135 -22.32 -11.92 -11.14
C ILE A 135 -22.68 -12.01 -9.66
N LYS A 136 -23.36 -11.01 -9.09
CA LYS A 136 -23.80 -11.00 -7.69
C LYS A 136 -24.77 -12.16 -7.42
N ASP A 137 -25.70 -12.46 -8.33
CA ASP A 137 -26.59 -13.63 -8.22
C ASP A 137 -25.82 -14.96 -8.31
N LYS A 138 -24.89 -15.10 -9.26
CA LYS A 138 -24.01 -16.28 -9.36
C LYS A 138 -23.17 -16.48 -8.11
N ALA A 139 -22.63 -15.40 -7.54
CA ALA A 139 -21.84 -15.43 -6.31
C ALA A 139 -22.68 -15.84 -5.10
N ARG A 140 -23.92 -15.35 -4.98
CA ARG A 140 -24.86 -15.79 -3.93
C ARG A 140 -25.19 -17.29 -4.05
N LYS A 141 -25.41 -17.78 -5.26
CA LYS A 141 -25.76 -19.19 -5.55
C LYS A 141 -24.54 -20.10 -5.77
N LEU A 142 -23.32 -19.61 -5.56
CA LEU A 142 -22.09 -20.34 -5.84
C LEU A 142 -22.06 -21.67 -5.06
N ASN A 143 -22.06 -22.77 -5.79
CA ASN A 143 -21.94 -24.12 -5.24
C ASN A 143 -20.46 -24.49 -5.05
N VAL A 144 -20.05 -24.62 -3.79
CA VAL A 144 -18.67 -24.96 -3.41
C VAL A 144 -18.45 -26.45 -3.11
N GLU A 145 -19.49 -27.29 -3.16
CA GLU A 145 -19.38 -28.73 -2.89
C GLU A 145 -18.42 -29.48 -3.83
N PRO A 146 -18.35 -29.18 -5.14
CA PRO A 146 -17.34 -29.79 -6.02
C PRO A 146 -15.90 -29.51 -5.58
N LEU A 147 -15.64 -28.36 -4.96
CA LEU A 147 -14.33 -28.01 -4.41
C LEU A 147 -14.04 -28.78 -3.12
N ARG A 148 -15.05 -28.91 -2.24
CA ARG A 148 -14.96 -29.69 -0.99
C ARG A 148 -14.76 -31.19 -1.24
N SER A 149 -15.34 -31.73 -2.30
CA SER A 149 -15.16 -33.16 -2.64
C SER A 149 -13.80 -33.46 -3.27
N ASN A 150 -13.10 -32.46 -3.83
CA ASN A 150 -11.84 -32.62 -4.55
C ASN A 150 -10.69 -31.82 -3.91
N ILE A 151 -10.64 -31.71 -2.58
CA ILE A 151 -9.66 -30.88 -1.85
C ILE A 151 -8.22 -31.21 -2.27
N SER A 152 -7.89 -32.50 -2.34
CA SER A 152 -6.55 -33.01 -2.67
C SER A 152 -6.09 -32.66 -4.10
N LYS A 153 -7.00 -32.20 -4.96
CA LYS A 153 -6.66 -31.72 -6.31
C LYS A 153 -6.06 -30.31 -6.28
N TYR A 154 -6.36 -29.52 -5.25
CA TYR A 154 -6.01 -28.10 -5.18
C TYR A 154 -5.05 -27.77 -4.04
N TYR A 155 -5.04 -28.56 -2.98
CA TYR A 155 -4.26 -28.30 -1.77
C TYR A 155 -3.49 -29.53 -1.32
N ILE A 156 -2.23 -29.33 -0.94
CA ILE A 156 -1.43 -30.32 -0.20
C ILE A 156 -1.83 -30.26 1.27
N LEU A 157 -1.86 -29.05 1.81
CA LEU A 157 -2.31 -28.75 3.16
C LEU A 157 -3.52 -27.82 3.06
N SER A 158 -4.68 -28.30 3.52
CA SER A 158 -5.94 -27.56 3.36
C SER A 158 -6.50 -26.99 4.65
N GLN A 159 -6.24 -27.57 5.83
CA GLN A 159 -6.77 -27.04 7.10
C GLN A 159 -8.29 -26.79 7.03
N SER A 160 -9.02 -27.61 6.28
CA SER A 160 -10.42 -27.37 5.89
C SER A 160 -11.39 -27.22 7.07
N GLU A 161 -11.01 -27.72 8.25
CA GLU A 161 -11.83 -27.68 9.45
C GLU A 161 -11.60 -26.44 10.33
N VAL A 162 -10.58 -25.60 10.07
CA VAL A 162 -10.20 -24.51 11.01
C VAL A 162 -11.26 -23.44 11.21
N CYS A 163 -12.12 -23.21 10.22
CA CYS A 163 -13.24 -22.26 10.28
C CYS A 163 -14.58 -22.91 10.66
N LYS A 164 -14.65 -24.24 10.77
CA LYS A 164 -15.91 -24.95 10.98
C LYS A 164 -16.49 -24.63 12.36
N GLY A 165 -17.76 -24.23 12.38
CA GLY A 165 -18.49 -23.90 13.62
C GLY A 165 -18.02 -22.59 14.29
N LYS A 166 -17.22 -21.76 13.61
CA LYS A 166 -16.73 -20.49 14.14
C LYS A 166 -17.33 -19.31 13.36
N ASN A 167 -17.63 -18.23 14.09
CA ASN A 167 -17.97 -16.93 13.52
C ASN A 167 -16.69 -16.10 13.49
N ILE A 168 -16.15 -15.86 12.30
CA ILE A 168 -14.88 -15.18 12.11
C ILE A 168 -15.19 -13.77 11.63
N PHE A 169 -14.75 -12.76 12.38
CA PHE A 169 -14.90 -11.38 11.95
C PHE A 169 -13.88 -11.05 10.86
N LEU A 170 -12.61 -11.42 11.09
CA LEU A 170 -11.51 -11.18 10.17
C LEU A 170 -10.69 -12.46 9.94
N LEU A 171 -10.64 -12.92 8.70
CA LEU A 171 -9.69 -13.94 8.26
C LEU A 171 -8.43 -13.23 7.71
N SER A 172 -7.31 -13.35 8.42
CA SER A 172 -6.01 -12.84 7.99
C SER A 172 -5.23 -13.93 7.27
N LEU A 173 -5.07 -13.77 5.95
CA LEU A 173 -4.28 -14.65 5.09
C LEU A 173 -2.92 -13.99 4.83
N ILE A 174 -1.89 -14.56 5.46
CA ILE A 174 -0.51 -14.08 5.35
C ILE A 174 0.16 -14.80 4.19
N PHE A 175 0.41 -14.09 3.09
CA PHE A 175 1.11 -14.59 1.93
C PHE A 175 2.59 -14.69 2.26
N SER A 176 3.09 -15.92 2.36
CA SER A 176 4.45 -16.22 2.81
C SER A 176 5.16 -17.11 1.81
N SER A 177 6.48 -16.97 1.71
CA SER A 177 7.33 -17.83 0.89
C SER A 177 7.60 -19.16 1.61
N PRO A 178 7.71 -20.31 0.91
CA PRO A 178 7.90 -21.62 1.50
C PRO A 178 9.06 -21.68 2.52
N GLY A 179 10.22 -21.12 2.16
CA GLY A 179 11.43 -21.11 2.99
C GLY A 179 11.40 -20.16 4.19
N ASN A 180 10.41 -19.28 4.32
CA ASN A 180 10.40 -18.23 5.34
C ASN A 180 9.75 -18.66 6.67
N GLY A 181 10.03 -19.89 7.13
CA GLY A 181 9.47 -20.42 8.40
C GLY A 181 9.80 -19.55 9.62
N THR A 182 11.02 -19.00 9.70
CA THR A 182 11.42 -18.11 10.79
C THR A 182 10.59 -16.82 10.82
N ARG A 183 10.24 -16.28 9.64
CA ARG A 183 9.41 -15.08 9.52
C ARG A 183 7.98 -15.35 9.97
N ARG A 184 7.40 -16.49 9.56
CA ARG A 184 6.08 -16.94 10.05
C ARG A 184 6.07 -17.07 11.57
N ASP A 185 7.10 -17.69 12.15
CA ASP A 185 7.25 -17.81 13.61
C ASP A 185 7.34 -16.46 14.32
N LEU A 186 8.00 -15.47 13.72
CA LEU A 186 8.05 -14.11 14.26
C LEU A 186 6.66 -13.46 14.24
N ILE A 187 5.91 -13.60 13.15
CA ILE A 187 4.56 -13.07 13.05
C ILE A 187 3.64 -13.74 14.09
N ARG A 188 3.71 -15.07 14.25
CA ARG A 188 2.98 -15.81 15.30
C ARG A 188 3.28 -15.32 16.71
N LYS A 189 4.52 -14.89 16.99
CA LYS A 189 4.95 -14.37 18.30
C LYS A 189 4.60 -12.90 18.52
N THR A 190 4.15 -12.20 17.47
CA THR A 190 3.89 -10.76 17.50
C THR A 190 2.44 -10.47 17.15
N TRP A 191 2.18 -9.65 16.13
CA TRP A 191 0.85 -9.19 15.77
C TRP A 191 -0.05 -10.32 15.26
N GLY A 192 0.51 -11.39 14.68
CA GLY A 192 -0.25 -12.55 14.21
C GLY A 192 -0.87 -13.38 15.34
N ASN A 193 -0.45 -13.17 16.60
CA ASN A 193 -1.00 -13.84 17.78
C ASN A 193 -2.37 -13.28 18.22
N VAL A 194 -2.83 -12.18 17.64
CA VAL A 194 -4.11 -11.57 18.03
C VAL A 194 -5.26 -12.42 17.51
N THR A 195 -5.99 -13.07 18.42
CA THR A 195 -7.13 -13.95 18.09
C THR A 195 -8.49 -13.28 18.27
N SER A 196 -8.55 -12.13 18.95
CA SER A 196 -9.77 -11.37 19.17
C SER A 196 -9.48 -9.91 19.48
N VAL A 197 -10.32 -9.00 18.97
CA VAL A 197 -10.31 -7.56 19.29
C VAL A 197 -11.74 -7.12 19.58
N GLN A 198 -11.98 -6.49 20.73
CA GLN A 198 -13.34 -6.02 21.11
C GLN A 198 -14.42 -7.11 20.97
N GLY A 199 -14.10 -8.37 21.35
CA GLY A 199 -15.00 -9.52 21.22
C GLY A 199 -15.16 -10.10 19.80
N HIS A 200 -14.51 -9.52 18.79
CA HIS A 200 -14.56 -9.98 17.40
C HIS A 200 -13.39 -10.90 17.09
N HIS A 201 -13.71 -12.14 16.69
CA HIS A 201 -12.71 -13.19 16.44
C HIS A 201 -11.90 -12.94 15.17
N ILE A 202 -10.59 -13.12 15.28
CA ILE A 202 -9.63 -13.05 14.18
C ILE A 202 -9.00 -14.42 14.02
N LEU A 203 -8.97 -14.92 12.78
CA LEU A 203 -8.26 -16.14 12.42
C LEU A 203 -7.09 -15.79 11.51
N THR A 204 -5.87 -16.15 11.91
CA THR A 204 -4.65 -15.94 11.12
C THR A 204 -4.19 -17.27 10.54
N LEU A 205 -3.99 -17.32 9.22
CA LEU A 205 -3.44 -18.47 8.50
C LEU A 205 -2.34 -18.01 7.52
N PHE A 206 -1.39 -18.90 7.24
CA PHE A 206 -0.31 -18.68 6.28
C PHE A 206 -0.66 -19.34 4.95
N ALA A 207 -0.45 -18.60 3.86
CA ALA A 207 -0.76 -19.00 2.49
C ALA A 207 0.52 -19.25 1.69
N LEU A 208 0.71 -20.50 1.26
CA LEU A 208 1.91 -20.98 0.57
C LEU A 208 1.53 -21.73 -0.72
N GLY A 209 2.48 -21.78 -1.64
CA GLY A 209 2.53 -22.78 -2.71
C GLY A 209 3.65 -23.80 -2.45
N MET A 210 3.85 -24.69 -3.41
CA MET A 210 4.90 -25.71 -3.34
C MET A 210 6.29 -25.08 -3.43
N PRO A 211 7.25 -25.51 -2.58
CA PRO A 211 8.65 -25.17 -2.72
C PRO A 211 9.31 -25.90 -3.91
N VAL A 212 10.42 -25.35 -4.40
CA VAL A 212 11.31 -26.06 -5.35
C VAL A 212 12.04 -27.23 -4.67
N LEU A 213 12.46 -27.04 -3.41
CA LEU A 213 13.31 -27.97 -2.67
C LEU A 213 12.49 -28.91 -1.79
N VAL A 214 12.74 -30.21 -1.91
CA VAL A 214 12.12 -31.26 -1.08
C VAL A 214 12.45 -31.08 0.41
N THR A 215 13.62 -30.53 0.73
CA THR A 215 14.00 -30.22 2.12
C THR A 215 13.08 -29.18 2.74
N THR A 216 12.75 -28.13 1.98
CA THR A 216 11.80 -27.08 2.39
C THR A 216 10.39 -27.65 2.56
N GLN A 217 9.96 -28.59 1.71
CA GLN A 217 8.67 -29.28 1.92
C GLN A 217 8.62 -30.00 3.28
N ARG A 218 9.68 -30.75 3.64
CA ARG A 218 9.73 -31.43 4.94
C ARG A 218 9.70 -30.47 6.13
N GLU A 219 10.24 -29.27 5.96
CA GLU A 219 10.18 -28.22 6.99
C GLU A 219 8.75 -27.68 7.12
N ILE A 220 8.06 -27.44 6.00
CA ILE A 220 6.65 -27.03 5.97
C ILE A 220 5.75 -28.10 6.59
N ASP A 221 5.94 -29.37 6.27
CA ASP A 221 5.14 -30.46 6.83
C ASP A 221 5.29 -30.52 8.37
N LYS A 222 6.52 -30.37 8.87
CA LYS A 222 6.80 -30.30 10.32
C LYS A 222 6.17 -29.06 10.96
N GLU A 223 6.29 -27.91 10.33
CA GLU A 223 5.72 -26.65 10.80
C GLU A 223 4.19 -26.71 10.85
N SER A 224 3.57 -27.23 9.79
CA SER A 224 2.13 -27.42 9.67
C SER A 224 1.60 -28.39 10.73
N HIS A 225 2.29 -29.51 10.96
CA HIS A 225 1.92 -30.46 12.00
C HIS A 225 1.94 -29.83 13.40
N LYS A 226 2.87 -28.90 13.65
CA LYS A 226 3.01 -28.21 14.92
C LYS A 226 1.95 -27.12 15.13
N ASN A 227 1.68 -26.31 14.10
CA ASN A 227 0.91 -25.07 14.25
C ASN A 227 -0.52 -25.15 13.68
N ASN A 228 -0.78 -26.06 12.74
CA ASN A 228 -2.07 -26.26 12.07
C ASN A 228 -2.65 -25.00 11.40
N ASP A 229 -1.79 -24.13 10.88
CA ASP A 229 -2.15 -22.80 10.36
C ASP A 229 -1.62 -22.51 8.94
N ILE A 230 -1.16 -23.52 8.19
CA ILE A 230 -0.54 -23.36 6.85
C ILE A 230 -1.41 -23.97 5.77
N ILE A 231 -2.01 -23.14 4.92
CA ILE A 231 -2.67 -23.57 3.69
C ILE A 231 -1.61 -23.63 2.58
N GLU A 232 -1.46 -24.79 1.95
CA GLU A 232 -0.52 -25.02 0.86
C GLU A 232 -1.26 -25.45 -0.41
N GLY A 233 -1.21 -24.61 -1.43
CA GLY A 233 -1.82 -24.88 -2.73
C GLY A 233 -0.90 -25.64 -3.70
N ILE A 234 -1.50 -26.39 -4.63
CA ILE A 234 -0.77 -27.15 -5.66
C ILE A 234 -0.42 -26.24 -6.85
N PHE A 235 0.56 -25.37 -6.64
CA PHE A 235 1.24 -24.58 -7.66
C PHE A 235 2.65 -24.27 -7.17
N LEU A 236 3.60 -24.06 -8.09
CA LEU A 236 4.96 -23.69 -7.70
C LEU A 236 4.95 -22.26 -7.13
N ASP A 237 5.47 -22.07 -5.92
CA ASP A 237 5.54 -20.75 -5.29
C ASP A 237 6.69 -19.93 -5.89
N SER A 238 6.33 -18.96 -6.74
CA SER A 238 7.28 -18.06 -7.39
C SER A 238 6.67 -16.67 -7.56
N SER A 239 7.50 -15.69 -7.91
CA SER A 239 7.09 -14.32 -8.25
C SER A 239 6.07 -14.28 -9.38
N GLU A 240 6.19 -15.17 -10.37
CA GLU A 240 5.33 -15.24 -11.55
C GLU A 240 3.96 -15.86 -11.19
N ASN A 241 3.92 -16.72 -10.17
CA ASN A 241 2.72 -17.44 -9.76
C ASN A 241 1.95 -16.77 -8.61
N GLN A 242 2.24 -15.50 -8.30
CA GLN A 242 1.50 -14.78 -7.25
C GLN A 242 0.00 -14.65 -7.55
N THR A 243 -0.37 -14.52 -8.83
CA THR A 243 -1.79 -14.52 -9.24
C THR A 243 -2.46 -15.86 -8.94
N LEU A 244 -1.76 -16.98 -9.18
CA LEU A 244 -2.26 -18.32 -8.81
C LEU A 244 -2.41 -18.48 -7.30
N LYS A 245 -1.49 -17.91 -6.51
CA LYS A 245 -1.61 -17.89 -5.04
C LYS A 245 -2.86 -17.12 -4.62
N ILE A 246 -3.12 -15.93 -5.18
CA ILE A 246 -4.36 -15.16 -4.89
C ILE A 246 -5.60 -15.99 -5.23
N ILE A 247 -5.69 -16.53 -6.44
CA ILE A 247 -6.84 -17.33 -6.89
C ILE A 247 -7.08 -18.52 -5.95
N THR A 248 -6.01 -19.25 -5.63
CA THR A 248 -6.08 -20.47 -4.80
C THR A 248 -6.49 -20.17 -3.36
N MET A 249 -6.00 -19.06 -2.79
CA MET A 249 -6.31 -18.67 -1.41
C MET A 249 -7.69 -18.03 -1.27
N MET A 250 -8.14 -17.29 -2.29
CA MET A 250 -9.51 -16.78 -2.33
C MET A 250 -10.51 -17.93 -2.54
N GLN A 251 -10.18 -18.90 -3.40
CA GLN A 251 -10.94 -20.15 -3.51
C GLN A 251 -11.07 -20.86 -2.16
N TRP A 252 -9.96 -20.92 -1.40
CA TRP A 252 -9.94 -21.55 -0.09
C TRP A 252 -10.87 -20.83 0.89
N ALA A 253 -10.73 -19.50 1.00
CA ALA A 253 -11.51 -18.67 1.91
C ALA A 253 -13.03 -18.78 1.62
N VAL A 254 -13.41 -18.74 0.34
CA VAL A 254 -14.82 -18.89 -0.08
C VAL A 254 -15.38 -20.29 0.20
N THR A 255 -14.54 -21.33 0.12
CA THR A 255 -14.96 -22.74 0.24
C THR A 255 -15.03 -23.21 1.70
N PHE A 256 -13.97 -22.93 2.46
CA PHE A 256 -13.74 -23.48 3.80
C PHE A 256 -13.98 -22.47 4.91
N CYS A 257 -13.98 -21.17 4.60
CA CYS A 257 -14.25 -20.11 5.56
C CYS A 257 -15.41 -19.18 5.15
N PRO A 258 -16.58 -19.71 4.72
CA PRO A 258 -17.64 -18.90 4.14
C PRO A 258 -18.30 -17.89 5.10
N ASN A 259 -18.11 -18.08 6.41
CA ASN A 259 -18.69 -17.24 7.47
C ASN A 259 -17.75 -16.12 7.96
N ALA A 260 -16.55 -16.01 7.39
CA ALA A 260 -15.72 -14.83 7.63
C ALA A 260 -16.46 -13.59 7.12
N LEU A 261 -16.49 -12.48 7.86
CA LEU A 261 -17.07 -11.23 7.35
C LEU A 261 -16.10 -10.50 6.43
N PHE A 262 -14.84 -10.43 6.85
CA PHE A 262 -13.76 -9.80 6.11
C PHE A 262 -12.58 -10.76 5.91
N ILE A 263 -11.91 -10.61 4.78
CA ILE A 263 -10.66 -11.29 4.46
C ILE A 263 -9.58 -10.23 4.28
N LEU A 264 -8.55 -10.27 5.13
CA LEU A 264 -7.33 -9.50 4.97
C LEU A 264 -6.31 -10.36 4.23
N LYS A 265 -5.89 -9.92 3.05
CA LYS A 265 -4.68 -10.41 2.40
C LYS A 265 -3.53 -9.53 2.86
N VAL A 266 -2.43 -10.13 3.30
CA VAL A 266 -1.23 -9.38 3.69
C VAL A 266 0.05 -10.15 3.38
N ASP A 267 1.09 -9.45 2.93
CA ASP A 267 2.41 -10.05 2.70
C ASP A 267 3.21 -10.23 4.01
N GLU A 268 4.08 -11.23 4.08
CA GLU A 268 4.86 -11.56 5.28
C GLU A 268 5.84 -10.45 5.72
N GLU A 269 6.20 -9.52 4.84
CA GLU A 269 7.06 -8.37 5.14
C GLU A 269 6.34 -7.26 5.92
N MET A 270 5.02 -7.38 6.07
CA MET A 270 4.19 -6.34 6.70
C MET A 270 4.11 -6.52 8.22
N PHE A 271 4.11 -5.38 8.91
CA PHE A 271 3.50 -5.26 10.23
C PHE A 271 2.03 -4.89 10.08
N VAL A 272 1.15 -5.44 10.92
CA VAL A 272 -0.29 -5.12 10.92
C VAL A 272 -0.77 -4.75 12.32
N ASN A 273 -1.41 -3.59 12.43
CA ASN A 273 -2.13 -3.17 13.62
C ASN A 273 -3.59 -3.68 13.56
N LEU A 274 -3.78 -4.98 13.86
CA LEU A 274 -5.10 -5.62 13.86
C LEU A 274 -6.15 -4.91 14.74
N PRO A 275 -5.82 -4.42 15.95
CA PRO A 275 -6.77 -3.62 16.73
C PRO A 275 -7.32 -2.42 15.99
N SER A 276 -6.44 -1.65 15.34
CA SER A 276 -6.83 -0.48 14.58
C SER A 276 -7.60 -0.82 13.31
N VAL A 277 -7.29 -1.95 12.65
CA VAL A 277 -8.03 -2.42 11.48
C VAL A 277 -9.46 -2.80 11.88
N VAL A 278 -9.62 -3.59 12.95
CA VAL A 278 -10.94 -4.00 13.44
C VAL A 278 -11.77 -2.79 13.86
N ASP A 279 -11.18 -1.85 14.61
CA ASP A 279 -11.86 -0.61 15.00
C ASP A 279 -12.36 0.18 13.78
N TYR A 280 -11.55 0.28 12.72
CA TYR A 280 -11.96 0.93 11.49
C TYR A 280 -13.13 0.21 10.81
N LEU A 281 -13.07 -1.12 10.67
CA LEU A 281 -14.11 -1.92 10.02
C LEU A 281 -15.44 -1.85 10.78
N LEU A 282 -15.42 -1.84 12.11
CA LEU A 282 -16.62 -1.69 12.95
C LEU A 282 -17.28 -0.31 12.80
N ASN A 283 -16.50 0.71 12.45
CA ASN A 283 -16.97 2.08 12.27
C ASN A 283 -17.37 2.40 10.82
N LEU A 284 -17.37 1.43 9.90
CA LEU A 284 -17.95 1.58 8.56
C LEU A 284 -19.47 1.71 8.70
N LYS A 285 -19.96 2.95 8.66
CA LYS A 285 -21.31 3.36 9.12
C LYS A 285 -22.50 2.75 8.38
N GLU A 286 -22.33 2.10 7.23
CA GLU A 286 -23.48 1.77 6.37
C GLU A 286 -23.58 0.28 5.97
N HIS A 287 -22.54 -0.44 5.53
CA HIS A 287 -22.67 -1.87 5.17
C HIS A 287 -21.33 -2.63 5.32
N PHE A 288 -21.40 -3.93 5.68
CA PHE A 288 -20.26 -4.86 5.69
C PHE A 288 -20.08 -5.63 4.36
N GLU A 289 -20.79 -5.20 3.32
CA GLU A 289 -20.77 -5.75 1.96
C GLU A 289 -20.13 -4.77 0.98
N ASP A 290 -19.77 -5.26 -0.21
CA ASP A 290 -19.17 -4.44 -1.28
C ASP A 290 -17.92 -3.65 -0.79
N ILE A 291 -17.11 -4.26 0.11
CA ILE A 291 -15.86 -3.68 0.60
C ILE A 291 -14.68 -4.27 -0.16
N TYR A 292 -13.87 -3.39 -0.77
CA TYR A 292 -12.51 -3.69 -1.21
C TYR A 292 -11.63 -2.50 -0.81
N LEU A 293 -10.86 -2.66 0.26
CA LEU A 293 -10.21 -1.59 1.00
C LEU A 293 -8.70 -1.79 1.03
N GLY A 294 -7.93 -0.73 0.78
CA GLY A 294 -6.47 -0.80 0.87
C GLY A 294 -5.80 0.51 0.47
N ARG A 295 -4.48 0.46 0.22
CA ARG A 295 -3.79 1.58 -0.42
C ARG A 295 -4.07 1.56 -1.92
N VAL A 296 -4.98 2.41 -2.40
CA VAL A 296 -5.32 2.44 -3.83
C VAL A 296 -4.21 3.07 -4.66
N ILE A 297 -3.89 2.41 -5.77
CA ILE A 297 -3.02 2.87 -6.84
C ILE A 297 -3.90 3.33 -7.99
N HIS A 298 -3.70 4.56 -8.44
CA HIS A 298 -4.50 5.22 -9.48
C HIS A 298 -3.65 5.52 -10.69
N GLN A 299 -4.21 5.30 -11.89
CA GLN A 299 -3.55 5.57 -13.18
C GLN A 299 -2.16 4.94 -13.34
N ASP A 300 -1.94 3.76 -12.75
CA ASP A 300 -0.72 3.00 -13.05
C ASP A 300 -0.72 2.50 -14.51
N THR A 301 0.46 2.31 -15.09
CA THR A 301 0.62 1.94 -16.49
C THR A 301 1.32 0.60 -16.62
N PRO A 302 0.88 -0.28 -17.54
CA PRO A 302 1.55 -1.55 -17.77
C PRO A 302 3.02 -1.34 -18.17
N ASN A 303 3.92 -2.10 -17.55
CA ASN A 303 5.32 -2.07 -17.92
C ASN A 303 5.49 -2.75 -19.29
N ARG A 304 6.04 -2.02 -20.27
CA ARG A 304 6.19 -2.49 -21.66
C ARG A 304 7.63 -2.91 -21.99
N ASP A 305 8.54 -2.92 -21.02
CA ASP A 305 9.91 -3.40 -21.21
C ASP A 305 9.96 -4.93 -21.07
N PRO A 306 10.29 -5.70 -22.12
CA PRO A 306 10.36 -7.15 -22.08
C PRO A 306 11.41 -7.71 -21.09
N ASN A 307 12.36 -6.89 -20.64
CA ASN A 307 13.38 -7.29 -19.67
C ASN A 307 12.91 -7.10 -18.22
N ASN A 308 11.76 -6.48 -18.01
CA ASN A 308 11.20 -6.30 -16.69
C ASN A 308 10.35 -7.51 -16.29
N GLN A 309 10.46 -7.93 -15.02
CA GLN A 309 9.69 -9.06 -14.50
C GLN A 309 8.18 -8.82 -14.48
N GLU A 310 7.76 -7.55 -14.41
CA GLU A 310 6.36 -7.11 -14.47
C GLU A 310 5.94 -6.73 -15.90
N PHE A 311 6.65 -7.22 -16.93
CA PHE A 311 6.31 -6.96 -18.33
C PHE A 311 4.90 -7.44 -18.68
N VAL A 312 4.13 -6.55 -19.31
CA VAL A 312 2.80 -6.86 -19.84
C VAL A 312 2.74 -6.43 -21.31
N PRO A 313 2.59 -7.38 -22.26
CA PRO A 313 2.52 -7.05 -23.67
C PRO A 313 1.20 -6.36 -24.04
N PHE A 314 1.20 -5.58 -25.13
CA PHE A 314 -0.01 -4.93 -25.65
C PHE A 314 -1.12 -5.91 -26.03
N SER A 315 -0.74 -7.12 -26.43
CA SER A 315 -1.69 -8.19 -26.76
C SER A 315 -2.48 -8.68 -25.54
N GLU A 316 -1.89 -8.61 -24.34
CA GLU A 316 -2.54 -9.04 -23.11
C GLU A 316 -3.39 -7.92 -22.51
N TYR A 317 -2.83 -6.71 -22.47
CA TYR A 317 -3.52 -5.54 -21.93
C TYR A 317 -3.30 -4.34 -22.86
N PRO A 318 -4.28 -3.99 -23.72
CA PRO A 318 -4.12 -2.94 -24.73
C PRO A 318 -4.30 -1.53 -24.16
N GLU A 319 -4.99 -1.39 -23.02
CA GLU A 319 -5.28 -0.09 -22.43
C GLU A 319 -4.02 0.61 -21.90
N LYS A 320 -4.09 1.95 -21.88
CA LYS A 320 -2.97 2.77 -21.41
C LYS A 320 -2.76 2.67 -19.90
N TYR A 321 -3.85 2.62 -19.14
CA TYR A 321 -3.86 2.60 -17.69
C TYR A 321 -4.54 1.35 -17.17
N TYR A 322 -4.04 0.84 -16.05
CA TYR A 322 -4.77 -0.13 -15.23
C TYR A 322 -6.00 0.52 -14.60
N PRO A 323 -7.05 -0.26 -14.26
CA PRO A 323 -8.09 0.23 -13.37
C PRO A 323 -7.51 0.56 -12.00
N ASP A 324 -8.23 1.28 -11.16
CA ASP A 324 -7.80 1.50 -9.78
C ASP A 324 -7.79 0.16 -9.02
N TYR A 325 -6.74 -0.07 -8.23
CA TYR A 325 -6.55 -1.31 -7.48
C TYR A 325 -5.85 -1.06 -6.16
N CYS A 326 -6.05 -1.94 -5.17
CA CYS A 326 -5.30 -1.87 -3.92
C CYS A 326 -3.90 -2.46 -4.08
N SER A 327 -2.90 -1.78 -3.52
CA SER A 327 -1.49 -2.19 -3.47
C SER A 327 -1.35 -3.64 -3.00
N ARG A 328 -0.45 -4.38 -3.65
CA ARG A 328 -0.19 -5.79 -3.37
C ARG A 328 0.02 -6.12 -1.90
N GLU A 329 0.70 -5.26 -1.14
CA GLU A 329 1.22 -5.57 0.20
C GLU A 329 0.11 -5.92 1.20
N ALA A 330 -1.03 -5.24 1.13
CA ALA A 330 -2.17 -5.52 1.98
C ALA A 330 -3.47 -4.92 1.43
N PHE A 331 -4.54 -5.69 1.49
CA PHE A 331 -5.91 -5.23 1.24
C PHE A 331 -6.93 -6.09 1.97
N ILE A 332 -8.10 -5.52 2.21
CA ILE A 332 -9.25 -6.17 2.84
C ILE A 332 -10.36 -6.27 1.82
N MET A 333 -11.06 -7.39 1.80
CA MET A 333 -12.34 -7.52 1.10
C MET A 333 -13.41 -8.11 2.00
N SER A 334 -14.65 -7.72 1.78
CA SER A 334 -15.79 -8.42 2.38
C SER A 334 -15.99 -9.78 1.70
N GLN A 335 -16.66 -10.69 2.40
CA GLN A 335 -16.84 -12.07 1.95
C GLN A 335 -17.66 -12.18 0.65
N ASP A 336 -18.66 -11.32 0.48
CA ASP A 336 -19.45 -11.23 -0.76
C ASP A 336 -18.58 -10.81 -1.95
N VAL A 337 -17.66 -9.87 -1.75
CA VAL A 337 -16.67 -9.45 -2.77
C VAL A 337 -15.75 -10.60 -3.12
N ALA A 338 -15.23 -11.34 -2.14
CA ALA A 338 -14.40 -12.51 -2.41
C ALA A 338 -15.13 -13.58 -3.25
N ARG A 339 -16.42 -13.79 -2.98
CA ARG A 339 -17.27 -14.71 -3.78
C ARG A 339 -17.48 -14.20 -5.20
N MET A 340 -17.75 -12.91 -5.38
CA MET A 340 -17.89 -12.29 -6.70
C MET A 340 -16.59 -12.36 -7.49
N MET A 341 -15.45 -12.03 -6.87
CA MET A 341 -14.13 -12.16 -7.46
C MET A 341 -13.84 -13.60 -7.91
N TYR A 342 -14.16 -14.59 -7.07
CA TYR A 342 -13.98 -16.00 -7.41
C TYR A 342 -14.76 -16.42 -8.68
N VAL A 343 -15.97 -15.89 -8.87
CA VAL A 343 -16.78 -16.15 -10.07
C VAL A 343 -16.08 -15.63 -11.33
N VAL A 344 -15.45 -14.45 -11.25
CA VAL A 344 -14.84 -13.79 -12.43
C VAL A 344 -13.37 -14.09 -12.67
N PHE A 345 -12.65 -14.74 -11.74
CA PHE A 345 -11.21 -15.03 -11.92
C PHE A 345 -10.89 -15.78 -13.22
N LYS A 346 -11.82 -16.61 -13.71
CA LYS A 346 -11.64 -17.37 -14.95
C LYS A 346 -11.84 -16.54 -16.22
N GLU A 347 -12.42 -15.34 -16.10
CA GLU A 347 -12.69 -14.43 -17.21
C GLU A 347 -11.57 -13.40 -17.42
N VAL A 348 -10.62 -13.30 -16.47
CA VAL A 348 -9.61 -12.24 -16.43
C VAL A 348 -8.22 -12.79 -16.82
N PRO A 349 -7.44 -12.04 -17.64
CA PRO A 349 -6.07 -12.40 -18.01
C PRO A 349 -5.15 -12.55 -16.79
N ILE A 350 -4.40 -13.66 -16.70
CA ILE A 350 -3.49 -13.95 -15.58
C ILE A 350 -2.10 -13.29 -15.77
N MET A 351 -1.74 -12.86 -16.99
CA MET A 351 -0.41 -12.33 -17.33
C MET A 351 -0.27 -10.82 -17.03
N VAL A 352 -0.81 -10.40 -15.89
CA VAL A 352 -0.62 -9.07 -15.30
C VAL A 352 -0.15 -9.23 -13.85
N PRO A 353 0.46 -8.20 -13.24
CA PRO A 353 0.79 -8.23 -11.82
C PRO A 353 -0.42 -8.63 -10.96
N ALA A 354 -0.18 -9.39 -9.89
CA ALA A 354 -1.23 -10.05 -9.13
C ALA A 354 -2.22 -9.07 -8.46
N ASP A 355 -1.76 -7.90 -8.06
CA ASP A 355 -2.59 -6.81 -7.53
C ASP A 355 -3.43 -6.12 -8.63
N VAL A 356 -2.83 -5.91 -9.80
CA VAL A 356 -3.55 -5.45 -10.99
C VAL A 356 -4.64 -6.44 -11.41
N PHE A 357 -4.35 -7.75 -11.37
CA PHE A 357 -5.35 -8.79 -11.63
C PHE A 357 -6.58 -8.63 -10.72
N VAL A 358 -6.37 -8.40 -9.42
CA VAL A 358 -7.47 -8.16 -8.47
C VAL A 358 -8.21 -6.87 -8.82
N GLY A 359 -7.52 -5.81 -9.24
CA GLY A 359 -8.12 -4.57 -9.74
C GLY A 359 -9.01 -4.75 -10.95
N ILE A 360 -8.56 -5.53 -11.94
CA ILE A 360 -9.35 -5.86 -13.13
C ILE A 360 -10.60 -6.67 -12.72
N CYS A 361 -10.45 -7.62 -11.80
CA CYS A 361 -11.59 -8.35 -11.24
C CYS A 361 -12.57 -7.43 -10.52
N ALA A 362 -12.08 -6.49 -9.68
CA ALA A 362 -12.91 -5.50 -8.99
C ALA A 362 -13.71 -4.65 -9.98
N LYS A 363 -13.05 -4.13 -11.02
CA LYS A 363 -13.73 -3.40 -12.10
C LYS A 363 -14.77 -4.25 -12.83
N ALA A 364 -14.48 -5.53 -13.10
CA ALA A 364 -15.40 -6.45 -13.77
C ALA A 364 -16.69 -6.71 -12.95
N ILE A 365 -16.60 -6.63 -11.63
CA ILE A 365 -17.75 -6.77 -10.71
C ILE A 365 -18.34 -5.40 -10.29
N GLY A 366 -17.96 -4.31 -10.97
CA GLY A 366 -18.50 -2.97 -10.69
C GLY A 366 -18.07 -2.37 -9.35
N LEU A 367 -17.02 -2.91 -8.74
CA LEU A 367 -16.53 -2.50 -7.44
C LEU A 367 -15.42 -1.45 -7.57
N ILE A 368 -15.51 -0.41 -6.75
CA ILE A 368 -14.52 0.67 -6.68
C ILE A 368 -13.73 0.46 -5.40
N PRO A 369 -12.38 0.39 -5.46
CA PRO A 369 -11.59 0.21 -4.27
C PRO A 369 -11.65 1.44 -3.36
N ILE A 370 -11.78 1.21 -2.06
CA ILE A 370 -11.79 2.23 -1.01
C ILE A 370 -10.33 2.50 -0.63
N HIS A 371 -9.90 3.74 -0.83
CA HIS A 371 -8.56 4.18 -0.44
C HIS A 371 -8.47 4.42 1.07
N SER A 372 -7.36 4.00 1.67
CA SER A 372 -6.94 4.54 2.97
C SER A 372 -5.42 4.68 3.03
N SER A 373 -4.95 5.89 3.35
CA SER A 373 -3.53 6.21 3.54
C SER A 373 -2.90 5.52 4.76
N ARG A 374 -3.73 4.91 5.62
CA ARG A 374 -3.31 4.12 6.78
C ARG A 374 -2.71 2.77 6.37
N PHE A 375 -2.98 2.30 5.15
CA PHE A 375 -2.19 1.25 4.52
C PHE A 375 -0.93 1.89 3.91
N SER A 376 0.25 1.44 4.32
CA SER A 376 1.52 1.99 3.84
C SER A 376 1.82 1.67 2.37
N GLY A 377 1.22 0.59 1.84
CA GLY A 377 1.68 -0.05 0.59
C GLY A 377 3.16 -0.40 0.69
N LYS A 378 3.90 -0.26 -0.40
CA LYS A 378 5.36 -0.47 -0.48
C LYS A 378 6.22 0.41 0.45
N LYS A 379 5.66 1.44 1.09
CA LYS A 379 6.44 2.41 1.89
C LYS A 379 6.75 1.85 3.28
N HIS A 380 8.04 1.71 3.60
CA HIS A 380 8.46 1.49 4.98
C HIS A 380 8.19 2.74 5.85
N ILE A 381 7.45 2.58 6.94
CA ILE A 381 7.22 3.63 7.93
C ILE A 381 8.12 3.35 9.12
N ARG A 382 9.12 4.20 9.36
CA ARG A 382 10.01 4.06 10.52
C ARG A 382 9.19 4.03 11.81
N TYR A 383 9.57 3.13 12.71
CA TYR A 383 8.93 3.03 14.02
C TYR A 383 8.77 4.38 14.74
N ASN A 384 7.52 4.71 15.07
CA ASN A 384 7.13 5.75 16.00
C ASN A 384 5.89 5.27 16.76
N ARG A 385 5.97 5.33 18.09
CA ARG A 385 4.93 4.86 19.01
C ARG A 385 3.51 5.29 18.63
N CYS A 386 3.27 6.58 18.42
CA CYS A 386 1.92 7.09 18.18
C CYS A 386 1.48 6.97 16.72
N CYS A 387 2.41 7.03 15.77
CA CYS A 387 2.08 6.73 14.38
C CYS A 387 1.64 5.28 14.20
N TYR A 388 2.34 4.34 14.83
CA TYR A 388 2.02 2.90 14.74
C TYR A 388 0.67 2.54 15.35
N LYS A 389 0.20 3.30 16.36
CA LYS A 389 -1.17 3.19 16.88
C LYS A 389 -2.24 3.67 15.89
N PHE A 390 -1.87 4.51 14.91
CA PHE A 390 -2.79 5.06 13.91
C PHE A 390 -2.78 4.32 12.58
N ILE A 391 -1.61 3.95 12.03
CA ILE A 391 -1.53 3.23 10.74
C ILE A 391 -2.09 1.81 10.87
N PHE A 392 -2.56 1.25 9.76
CA PHE A 392 -2.95 -0.16 9.66
C PHE A 392 -1.75 -1.05 9.38
N THR A 393 -0.86 -0.63 8.48
CA THR A 393 0.27 -1.45 8.05
C THR A 393 1.55 -0.66 7.89
N SER A 394 2.70 -1.35 7.98
CA SER A 394 4.02 -0.82 7.61
C SER A 394 4.81 -1.91 6.88
N SER A 395 5.37 -1.62 5.71
CA SER A 395 6.17 -2.58 4.93
C SER A 395 7.63 -2.65 5.39
N GLU A 396 8.35 -3.67 4.91
CA GLU A 396 9.79 -3.88 5.17
C GLU A 396 10.15 -3.85 6.66
N THR A 397 9.22 -4.27 7.53
CA THR A 397 9.48 -4.24 8.97
C THR A 397 10.52 -5.31 9.31
N THR A 398 11.71 -4.85 9.73
CA THR A 398 12.82 -5.75 10.07
C THR A 398 12.45 -6.70 11.21
N ASP A 399 13.11 -7.85 11.29
CA ASP A 399 12.86 -8.84 12.35
C ASP A 399 13.13 -8.28 13.76
N ALA A 400 13.99 -7.25 13.86
CA ALA A 400 14.26 -6.54 15.11
C ALA A 400 13.20 -5.47 15.44
N GLU A 401 12.58 -4.85 14.43
CA GLU A 401 11.60 -3.78 14.61
C GLU A 401 10.21 -4.32 14.93
N MET A 402 9.81 -5.46 14.35
CA MET A 402 8.47 -6.03 14.53
C MET A 402 8.12 -6.30 16.00
N PRO A 403 9.00 -6.90 16.84
CA PRO A 403 8.72 -7.07 18.27
C PRO A 403 8.58 -5.74 19.03
N LEU A 404 9.35 -4.72 18.65
CA LEU A 404 9.29 -3.39 19.28
C LEU A 404 7.97 -2.71 18.97
N ALA A 405 7.59 -2.70 17.69
CA ALA A 405 6.29 -2.20 17.23
C ALA A 405 5.13 -2.94 17.94
N TRP A 406 5.21 -4.27 18.01
CA TRP A 406 4.17 -5.09 18.64
C TRP A 406 4.04 -4.83 20.15
N LYS A 407 5.15 -4.73 20.87
CA LYS A 407 5.15 -4.46 22.32
C LYS A 407 4.46 -3.12 22.63
N GLU A 408 4.67 -2.11 21.78
CA GLU A 408 4.05 -0.81 21.96
C GLU A 408 2.55 -0.81 21.67
N ILE A 409 2.09 -1.55 20.65
CA ILE A 409 0.65 -1.63 20.37
C ILE A 409 -0.10 -2.42 21.45
N SER A 410 0.52 -3.48 21.97
CA SER A 410 -0.11 -4.37 22.95
C SER A 410 -0.12 -3.86 24.39
N ILE A 411 0.96 -3.18 24.83
CA ILE A 411 1.17 -2.80 26.25
C ILE A 411 1.43 -1.29 26.39
N GLY A 412 1.70 -0.60 25.28
CA GLY A 412 2.05 0.81 25.29
C GLY A 412 0.93 1.72 25.74
N LYS A 413 1.28 2.75 26.51
CA LYS A 413 0.35 3.77 26.99
C LYS A 413 -0.38 4.44 25.82
N GLU A 414 -1.61 4.89 26.03
CA GLU A 414 -2.32 5.66 25.00
C GLU A 414 -1.60 6.96 24.64
N CYS A 415 -1.74 7.37 23.39
CA CYS A 415 -1.19 8.63 22.90
C CYS A 415 -2.22 9.74 23.08
N THR A 416 -1.80 10.86 23.65
CA THR A 416 -2.61 12.08 23.65
C THR A 416 -2.80 12.58 22.21
N LEU A 417 -3.78 13.46 22.00
CA LEU A 417 -4.00 14.09 20.69
C LEU A 417 -2.73 14.77 20.16
N PHE A 418 -1.99 15.46 21.03
CA PHE A 418 -0.76 16.15 20.64
C PHE A 418 0.37 15.18 20.29
N GLU A 419 0.57 14.12 21.08
CA GLU A 419 1.56 13.08 20.77
C GLU A 419 1.23 12.34 19.47
N THR A 420 -0.06 12.07 19.23
CA THR A 420 -0.55 11.44 18.00
C THR A 420 -0.23 12.33 16.80
N TYR A 421 -0.62 13.60 16.87
CA TYR A 421 -0.35 14.57 15.81
C TYR A 421 1.14 14.73 15.52
N TYR A 422 1.98 14.89 16.55
CA TYR A 422 3.43 14.98 16.38
C TYR A 422 4.03 13.69 15.81
N GLY A 423 3.53 12.53 16.25
CA GLY A 423 3.93 11.22 15.75
C GLY A 423 3.62 11.04 14.26
N LEU A 424 2.42 11.43 13.82
CA LEU A 424 2.00 11.39 12.42
C LEU A 424 2.86 12.32 11.55
N ILE A 425 3.10 13.54 12.00
CA ILE A 425 4.00 14.48 11.29
C ILE A 425 5.39 13.88 11.16
N SER A 426 5.94 13.35 12.25
CA SER A 426 7.29 12.82 12.31
C SER A 426 7.47 11.64 11.36
N CYS A 427 6.57 10.64 11.41
CA CYS A 427 6.63 9.50 10.51
C CYS A 427 6.47 9.91 9.06
N LYS A 428 5.50 10.79 8.75
CA LYS A 428 5.27 11.19 7.38
C LYS A 428 6.48 11.94 6.80
N LEU A 429 7.05 12.86 7.55
CA LEU A 429 8.27 13.58 7.16
C LEU A 429 9.44 12.62 6.95
N LEU A 430 9.67 11.68 7.87
CA LEU A 430 10.75 10.70 7.75
C LEU A 430 10.56 9.76 6.57
N THR A 431 9.34 9.29 6.31
CA THR A 431 9.00 8.47 5.15
C THR A 431 9.25 9.22 3.84
N TYR A 432 8.92 10.52 3.77
CA TYR A 432 9.26 11.36 2.61
C TYR A 432 10.77 11.50 2.41
N LEU A 433 11.52 11.77 3.49
CA LEU A 433 12.99 11.87 3.43
C LEU A 433 13.63 10.55 2.97
N ASP A 434 13.11 9.41 3.41
CA ASP A 434 13.61 8.09 3.00
C ASP A 434 13.28 7.79 1.53
N SER A 435 12.08 8.17 1.08
CA SER A 435 11.72 8.10 -0.34
C SER A 435 12.67 8.93 -1.19
N PHE A 436 13.03 10.14 -0.74
CA PHE A 436 13.95 11.02 -1.44
C PHE A 436 15.37 10.44 -1.50
N LYS A 437 15.87 9.89 -0.39
CA LYS A 437 17.18 9.20 -0.35
C LYS A 437 17.23 8.02 -1.31
N ARG A 438 16.19 7.17 -1.33
CA ARG A 438 16.10 6.02 -2.25
C ARG A 438 16.09 6.46 -3.71
N PHE A 439 15.33 7.51 -4.04
CA PHE A 439 15.30 8.07 -5.39
C PHE A 439 16.69 8.59 -5.83
N HIS A 440 17.37 9.33 -4.95
CA HIS A 440 18.71 9.85 -5.24
C HIS A 440 19.75 8.72 -5.40
N MET A 441 19.66 7.68 -4.57
CA MET A 441 20.57 6.53 -4.65
C MET A 441 20.33 5.68 -5.91
N SER A 442 19.07 5.50 -6.33
CA SER A 442 18.72 4.86 -7.60
C SER A 442 19.21 5.66 -8.80
N THR A 443 19.10 7.00 -8.75
CA THR A 443 19.58 7.89 -9.81
C THR A 443 21.11 7.84 -9.92
N MET A 444 21.82 7.81 -8.79
CA MET A 444 23.29 7.65 -8.75
C MET A 444 23.72 6.28 -9.29
N LYS A 445 23.00 5.20 -8.96
CA LYS A 445 23.30 3.85 -9.44
C LYS A 445 23.07 3.71 -10.95
N ASN A 446 22.00 4.30 -11.48
CA ASN A 446 21.76 4.35 -12.92
C ASN A 446 22.80 5.19 -13.65
N ASN A 447 23.24 6.32 -13.07
CA ASN A 447 24.29 7.14 -13.68
C ASN A 447 25.68 6.49 -13.59
N GLY A 448 25.96 5.69 -12.55
CA GLY A 448 27.20 4.91 -12.44
C GLY A 448 27.32 3.77 -13.46
N MET A 449 26.19 3.25 -13.96
CA MET A 449 26.17 2.27 -15.04
C MET A 449 26.42 2.87 -16.43
N TYR A 450 26.36 4.20 -16.59
CA TYR A 450 26.62 4.89 -17.87
C TYR A 450 28.04 5.46 -18.00
N PHE A 451 28.90 5.27 -16.99
CA PHE A 451 30.30 5.73 -17.01
C PHE A 451 31.32 4.59 -16.90
N GLY A 452 30.89 3.35 -17.15
CA GLY A 452 31.75 2.17 -17.15
C GLY A 452 31.48 1.29 -18.36
N ASP A 453 31.74 1.83 -19.56
CA ASP A 453 32.04 1.08 -20.79
C ASP A 453 33.16 1.79 -21.54
#